data_AF-A0A8B6H0S1-F1
#
_entry.id   AF-A0A8B6H0S1-F1
#
_cell.length_a   1.000
_cell.length_b   1.000
_cell.length_c   1.000
_cell.angle_alpha   90.00
_cell.angle_beta   90.00
_cell.angle_gamma   90.00
#
_symmetry.space_group_name_H-M   'P 1'
#
loop_
_entity.id
_entity.type
_entity.pdbx_description
1 polymer ?
#
loop_
_entity_poly.entity_id
_entity_poly.type
_entity_poly.pdbx_seq_one_letter_code
_entity_poly.pdbx_strand_id
1 'polypeptide(L)'
;MGLFWSMIQDPGQEPAGRRYMKRTVKTPQEVTITLYEGHLTLENVHSDKFKPLAIKTIERLFKRNDVTRVEIKHDRLKGTLFIPPGHGPFPGVLDMFGTVGGLIEFRAAMLANKGFITFALCYMSSHEVEEIETSYLQEAITWFCSHPDIMKTGMNNLEEPADLNLAEEAR
;
A
#
# COMPACT_ATOMS: atom_id res chain seq x y z
N MET A 1 -0.08 -20.19 5.19
CA MET A 1 0.62 -19.05 4.56
C MET A 1 2.13 -18.97 4.87
N GLY A 2 2.73 -19.98 5.56
CA GLY A 2 4.16 -20.04 5.92
C GLY A 2 5.10 -19.58 4.82
N LEU A 3 4.99 -20.23 3.66
CA LEU A 3 5.82 -20.03 2.48
C LEU A 3 5.97 -18.57 2.01
N PHE A 4 5.01 -17.70 2.34
CA PHE A 4 5.05 -16.30 1.87
C PHE A 4 5.59 -15.33 2.92
N TRP A 5 5.16 -15.44 4.18
CA TRP A 5 5.62 -14.50 5.20
C TRP A 5 7.03 -14.79 5.68
N SER A 6 7.51 -16.02 5.51
CA SER A 6 8.87 -16.44 5.86
C SER A 6 9.88 -16.27 4.71
N MET A 7 9.50 -15.61 3.60
CA MET A 7 10.44 -15.34 2.52
C MET A 7 11.54 -14.42 3.01
N ILE A 8 12.77 -14.78 2.68
CA ILE A 8 13.98 -13.98 2.94
C ILE A 8 14.60 -13.58 1.60
N GLN A 9 15.50 -12.59 1.66
CA GLN A 9 16.27 -12.19 0.49
C GLN A 9 17.17 -13.36 0.04
N ASP A 10 17.29 -13.54 -1.28
CA ASP A 10 18.13 -14.59 -1.86
C ASP A 10 19.61 -14.34 -1.53
N PRO A 11 20.41 -15.37 -1.18
CA PRO A 11 21.83 -15.19 -0.90
C PRO A 11 22.55 -14.55 -2.10
N GLY A 12 23.23 -13.43 -1.86
CA GLY A 12 23.97 -12.70 -2.90
C GLY A 12 23.16 -11.69 -3.72
N GLN A 13 21.87 -11.50 -3.40
CA GLN A 13 21.10 -10.41 -4.02
C GLN A 13 21.61 -9.05 -3.54
N GLU A 14 22.00 -8.18 -4.48
CA GLU A 14 22.43 -6.80 -4.21
C GLU A 14 21.33 -5.76 -4.52
N PRO A 15 21.18 -4.69 -3.72
CA PRO A 15 21.87 -4.44 -2.45
C PRO A 15 21.36 -5.35 -1.34
N ALA A 16 22.26 -5.79 -0.46
CA ALA A 16 21.91 -6.52 0.75
C ALA A 16 20.94 -5.71 1.65
N GLY A 17 19.99 -6.40 2.31
CA GLY A 17 19.05 -5.80 3.26
C GLY A 17 17.88 -5.05 2.62
N ARG A 18 17.65 -5.22 1.30
CA ARG A 18 16.55 -4.57 0.60
C ARG A 18 15.21 -5.15 1.05
N ARG A 19 14.38 -4.31 1.66
CA ARG A 19 13.01 -4.69 2.04
C ARG A 19 12.19 -5.05 0.80
N TYR A 20 11.43 -6.15 0.88
CA TYR A 20 10.43 -6.48 -0.14
C TYR A 20 9.38 -5.37 -0.22
N MET A 21 9.20 -4.80 -1.41
CA MET A 21 8.22 -3.74 -1.65
C MET A 21 7.71 -3.79 -3.09
N LYS A 22 6.39 -3.94 -3.24
CA LYS A 22 5.74 -3.88 -4.55
C LYS A 22 5.48 -2.41 -4.90
N ARG A 23 6.31 -1.83 -5.78
CA ARG A 23 6.19 -0.42 -6.19
C ARG A 23 5.04 -0.14 -7.16
N THR A 24 4.69 -1.11 -8.00
CA THR A 24 3.62 -0.97 -8.99
C THR A 24 2.53 -1.99 -8.73
N VAL A 25 1.26 -1.56 -8.73
CA VAL A 25 0.11 -2.47 -8.62
C VAL A 25 -0.41 -2.92 -9.97
N LYS A 26 0.19 -2.44 -11.07
CA LYS A 26 -0.24 -2.75 -12.44
C LYS A 26 0.14 -4.17 -12.87
N THR A 27 1.13 -4.78 -12.24
CA THR A 27 1.61 -6.14 -12.54
C THR A 27 1.48 -7.04 -11.33
N PRO A 28 1.14 -8.33 -11.52
CA PRO A 28 1.15 -9.29 -10.44
C PRO A 28 2.57 -9.48 -9.87
N GLN A 29 2.65 -10.03 -8.67
CA GLN A 29 3.87 -10.64 -8.15
C GLN A 29 3.85 -12.11 -8.53
N GLU A 30 4.86 -12.55 -9.27
CA GLU A 30 5.06 -13.97 -9.53
C GLU A 30 5.76 -14.62 -8.33
N VAL A 31 5.29 -15.80 -7.96
CA VAL A 31 5.92 -16.65 -6.93
C VAL A 31 6.04 -18.06 -7.50
N THR A 32 7.26 -18.56 -7.59
CA THR A 32 7.53 -19.93 -8.02
C THR A 32 7.57 -20.83 -6.79
N ILE A 33 6.75 -21.87 -6.82
CA ILE A 33 6.72 -22.92 -5.81
C ILE A 33 7.37 -24.16 -6.43
N THR A 34 8.41 -24.65 -5.78
CA THR A 34 9.18 -25.81 -6.24
C THR A 34 9.03 -26.94 -5.24
N LEU A 35 8.67 -28.13 -5.73
CA LEU A 35 8.57 -29.36 -4.95
C LEU A 35 9.84 -30.18 -5.16
N TYR A 36 10.49 -30.56 -4.07
CA TYR A 36 11.66 -31.44 -4.07
C TYR A 36 11.35 -32.75 -3.35
N GLU A 37 12.12 -33.78 -3.66
CA GLU A 37 12.10 -35.06 -2.94
C GLU A 37 12.94 -34.98 -1.66
N GLY A 38 12.41 -35.51 -0.56
CA GLY A 38 13.12 -35.59 0.73
C GLY A 38 13.17 -34.26 1.50
N HIS A 39 14.16 -34.14 2.39
CA HIS A 39 14.37 -32.96 3.23
C HIS A 39 15.64 -32.23 2.79
N LEU A 40 15.46 -30.98 2.35
CA LEU A 40 16.54 -30.09 1.91
C LEU A 40 16.73 -28.96 2.92
N THR A 41 17.95 -28.43 2.96
CA THR A 41 18.30 -27.22 3.71
C THR A 41 18.42 -26.05 2.73
N LEU A 42 18.34 -24.81 3.23
CA LEU A 42 18.56 -23.62 2.40
C LEU A 42 19.94 -23.61 1.72
N GLU A 43 20.94 -24.27 2.32
CA GLU A 43 22.29 -24.36 1.78
C GLU A 43 22.39 -25.32 0.59
N ASN A 44 21.59 -26.39 0.57
CA ASN A 44 21.72 -27.45 -0.43
C ASN A 44 20.62 -27.43 -1.51
N VAL A 45 19.52 -26.72 -1.29
CA VAL A 45 18.38 -26.63 -2.22
C VAL A 45 18.74 -26.00 -3.56
N HIS A 46 19.78 -25.16 -3.60
CA HIS A 46 20.29 -24.52 -4.81
C HIS A 46 21.37 -25.34 -5.53
N SER A 47 21.74 -26.52 -5.02
CA SER A 47 22.75 -27.36 -5.67
C SER A 47 22.18 -28.15 -6.84
N ASP A 48 22.96 -28.32 -7.91
CA ASP A 48 22.58 -29.08 -9.12
C ASP A 48 22.31 -30.57 -8.86
N LYS A 49 22.59 -31.06 -7.64
CA LYS A 49 22.37 -32.44 -7.24
C LYS A 49 20.89 -32.77 -7.05
N PHE A 50 20.05 -31.79 -6.70
CA PHE A 50 18.64 -32.01 -6.41
C PHE A 50 17.78 -31.46 -7.54
N LYS A 51 17.07 -32.36 -8.22
CA LYS A 51 16.13 -31.97 -9.29
C LYS A 51 14.73 -31.78 -8.71
N PRO A 52 14.02 -30.71 -9.08
CA PRO A 52 12.62 -30.55 -8.73
C PRO A 52 11.75 -31.70 -9.25
N LEU A 53 10.83 -32.18 -8.43
CA LEU A 53 9.76 -33.11 -8.84
C LEU A 53 8.66 -32.37 -9.60
N ALA A 54 8.35 -31.14 -9.19
CA ALA A 54 7.38 -30.27 -9.83
C ALA A 54 7.72 -28.80 -9.59
N ILE A 55 7.32 -27.95 -10.53
CA ILE A 55 7.48 -26.50 -10.45
C ILE A 55 6.15 -25.87 -10.85
N LYS A 56 5.68 -24.90 -10.06
CA LYS A 56 4.51 -24.11 -10.42
C LYS A 56 4.72 -22.64 -10.07
N THR A 57 4.52 -21.78 -11.05
CA THR A 57 4.44 -20.32 -10.83
C THR A 57 3.00 -19.92 -10.61
N ILE A 58 2.77 -19.10 -9.59
CA ILE A 58 1.49 -18.46 -9.29
C ILE A 58 1.62 -16.95 -9.35
N GLU A 59 0.53 -16.29 -9.68
CA GLU A 59 0.43 -14.84 -9.69
C GLU A 59 -0.32 -14.33 -8.46
N ARG A 60 0.20 -13.28 -7.85
CA ARG A 60 -0.43 -12.59 -6.72
C ARG A 60 -0.72 -11.14 -7.10
N LEU A 61 -2.00 -10.80 -7.22
CA LEU A 61 -2.44 -9.46 -7.59
C LEU A 61 -2.59 -8.56 -6.34
N PHE A 62 -2.12 -7.32 -6.45
CA PHE A 62 -2.32 -6.28 -5.45
C PHE A 62 -3.56 -5.41 -5.73
N LYS A 63 -3.92 -5.29 -7.01
CA LYS A 63 -5.15 -4.63 -7.48
C LYS A 63 -5.97 -5.65 -8.27
N ARG A 64 -7.25 -5.81 -7.96
CA ARG A 64 -8.18 -6.61 -8.78
C ARG A 64 -8.44 -5.92 -10.11
N ASN A 65 -8.85 -6.68 -11.13
CA ASN A 65 -9.11 -6.15 -12.47
C ASN A 65 -10.28 -5.16 -12.50
N ASP A 66 -11.26 -5.35 -11.63
CA ASP A 66 -12.47 -4.55 -11.50
C ASP A 66 -12.32 -3.31 -10.61
N VAL A 67 -11.14 -3.09 -10.02
CA VAL A 67 -10.81 -1.85 -9.31
C VAL A 67 -10.22 -0.84 -10.30
N THR A 68 -10.85 0.33 -10.39
CA THR A 68 -10.39 1.45 -11.22
C THR A 68 -9.20 2.13 -10.56
N ARG A 69 -8.13 2.40 -11.32
CA ARG A 69 -6.95 3.16 -10.87
C ARG A 69 -6.88 4.45 -11.68
N VAL A 70 -6.94 5.60 -11.00
CA VAL A 70 -6.86 6.92 -11.61
C VAL A 70 -5.66 7.67 -11.04
N GLU A 71 -4.73 8.07 -11.90
CA GLU A 71 -3.61 8.93 -11.50
C GLU A 71 -4.13 10.36 -11.32
N ILE A 72 -3.80 10.98 -10.19
CA ILE A 72 -4.28 12.31 -9.83
C ILE A 72 -3.14 13.31 -9.97
N LYS A 73 -3.40 14.35 -10.77
CA LYS A 73 -2.60 15.57 -10.93
C LYS A 73 -3.56 16.75 -10.89
N HIS A 74 -3.99 17.11 -9.68
CA HIS A 74 -4.93 18.20 -9.46
C HIS A 74 -4.23 19.28 -8.64
N ASP A 75 -4.06 20.46 -9.21
CA ASP A 75 -3.25 21.55 -8.65
C ASP A 75 -1.88 21.05 -8.19
N ARG A 76 -1.61 21.05 -6.88
CA ARG A 76 -0.38 20.51 -6.30
C ARG A 76 -0.52 19.08 -5.75
N LEU A 77 -1.73 18.54 -5.69
CA LEU A 77 -2.00 17.17 -5.26
C LEU A 77 -1.50 16.16 -6.29
N LYS A 78 -0.72 15.20 -5.80
CA LYS A 78 -0.19 14.09 -6.59
C LYS A 78 -0.51 12.79 -5.89
N GLY A 79 -0.99 11.80 -6.63
CA GLY A 79 -1.27 10.50 -6.06
C GLY A 79 -2.05 9.61 -6.99
N THR A 80 -2.65 8.57 -6.42
CA THR A 80 -3.50 7.64 -7.17
C THR A 80 -4.76 7.33 -6.39
N LEU A 81 -5.90 7.56 -7.04
CA LEU A 81 -7.21 7.19 -6.56
C LEU A 81 -7.54 5.77 -7.03
N PHE A 82 -7.99 4.92 -6.10
CA PHE A 82 -8.53 3.60 -6.40
C PHE A 82 -10.01 3.57 -6.06
N ILE A 83 -10.83 3.21 -7.03
CA ILE A 83 -12.29 3.15 -6.91
C ILE A 83 -12.73 1.68 -7.01
N PRO A 84 -13.40 1.14 -5.99
CA PRO A 84 -13.97 -0.20 -6.04
C PRO A 84 -15.02 -0.35 -7.15
N PRO A 85 -15.30 -1.58 -7.61
CA PRO A 85 -16.43 -1.80 -8.51
C PRO A 85 -17.77 -1.56 -7.80
N GLY A 86 -18.79 -1.20 -8.59
CA GLY A 86 -20.17 -1.04 -8.13
C GLY A 86 -20.65 0.41 -8.16
N HIS A 87 -21.91 0.59 -7.80
CA HIS A 87 -22.51 1.90 -7.62
C HIS A 87 -22.24 2.32 -6.17
N GLY A 88 -21.33 3.26 -5.96
CA GLY A 88 -21.03 3.82 -4.63
C GLY A 88 -22.26 4.48 -3.97
N PRO A 89 -22.06 5.30 -2.92
CA PRO A 89 -20.78 5.75 -2.38
C PRO A 89 -20.05 4.66 -1.58
N PHE A 90 -18.74 4.84 -1.39
CA PHE A 90 -17.84 3.94 -0.67
C PHE A 90 -17.25 4.63 0.58
N PRO A 91 -16.92 3.88 1.64
CA PRO A 91 -16.10 4.43 2.72
C PRO A 91 -14.73 4.87 2.17
N GLY A 92 -14.32 6.09 2.53
CA GLY A 92 -13.08 6.71 2.05
C GLY A 92 -11.88 6.45 2.96
N VAL A 93 -10.70 6.18 2.37
CA VAL A 93 -9.42 6.10 3.10
C VAL A 93 -8.35 6.93 2.38
N LEU A 94 -7.84 7.95 3.06
CA LEU A 94 -6.61 8.64 2.64
C LEU A 94 -5.41 7.82 3.08
N ASP A 95 -4.64 7.28 2.12
CA ASP A 95 -3.51 6.39 2.37
C ASP A 95 -2.18 7.14 2.23
N MET A 96 -1.41 7.18 3.31
CA MET A 96 -0.12 7.86 3.41
C MET A 96 0.97 6.91 3.88
N PHE A 97 2.07 6.83 3.12
CA PHE A 97 3.28 6.10 3.52
C PHE A 97 4.31 7.05 4.11
N GLY A 98 5.03 6.60 5.13
CA GLY A 98 6.03 7.41 5.84
C GLY A 98 7.29 7.74 5.02
N THR A 99 8.44 7.73 5.69
CA THR A 99 9.72 8.27 5.18
C THR A 99 10.33 7.54 3.97
N VAL A 100 9.66 6.53 3.42
CA VAL A 100 10.09 5.88 2.18
C VAL A 100 10.05 6.85 1.00
N GLY A 101 9.20 7.87 1.03
CA GLY A 101 9.10 8.87 -0.04
C GLY A 101 8.53 8.33 -1.36
N GLY A 102 8.10 9.26 -2.21
CA GLY A 102 7.42 8.96 -3.45
C GLY A 102 6.03 8.35 -3.25
N LEU A 103 5.46 7.86 -4.35
CA LEU A 103 4.11 7.29 -4.37
C LEU A 103 4.16 5.77 -4.18
N ILE A 104 3.48 5.27 -3.14
CA ILE A 104 3.35 3.85 -2.85
C ILE A 104 1.87 3.46 -2.86
N GLU A 105 1.51 2.50 -3.72
CA GLU A 105 0.10 2.28 -4.07
C GLU A 105 -0.48 0.96 -3.51
N PHE A 106 0.37 0.03 -3.08
CA PHE A 106 -0.08 -1.35 -2.86
C PHE A 106 -1.10 -1.50 -1.73
N ARG A 107 -1.02 -0.68 -0.67
CA ARG A 107 -1.95 -0.73 0.46
C ARG A 107 -3.31 -0.15 0.07
N ALA A 108 -3.34 1.05 -0.51
CA ALA A 108 -4.54 1.65 -1.10
C ALA A 108 -5.25 0.70 -2.08
N ALA A 109 -4.52 0.13 -3.05
CA ALA A 109 -5.10 -0.82 -4.01
C ALA A 109 -5.71 -2.06 -3.33
N MET A 110 -5.05 -2.61 -2.30
CA MET A 110 -5.57 -3.75 -1.55
C MET A 110 -6.81 -3.43 -0.72
N LEU A 111 -6.92 -2.20 -0.19
CA LEU A 111 -8.12 -1.72 0.49
C LEU A 111 -9.27 -1.52 -0.50
N ALA A 112 -9.00 -1.00 -1.70
CA ALA A 112 -10.02 -0.86 -2.74
C ALA A 112 -10.59 -2.20 -3.21
N ASN A 113 -9.79 -3.27 -3.20
CA ASN A 113 -10.29 -4.64 -3.44
C ASN A 113 -11.35 -5.09 -2.40
N LYS A 114 -11.46 -4.39 -1.27
CA LYS A 114 -12.38 -4.65 -0.16
C LYS A 114 -13.54 -3.66 -0.06
N GLY A 115 -13.72 -2.78 -1.06
CA GLY A 115 -14.86 -1.87 -1.12
C GLY A 115 -14.62 -0.47 -0.55
N PHE A 116 -13.36 -0.08 -0.32
CA PHE A 116 -13.00 1.28 0.09
C PHE A 116 -12.55 2.10 -1.11
N ILE A 117 -13.09 3.31 -1.30
CA ILE A 117 -12.43 4.26 -2.20
C ILE A 117 -11.20 4.81 -1.47
N THR A 118 -10.03 4.72 -2.09
CA THR A 118 -8.78 5.06 -1.42
C THR A 118 -7.94 6.01 -2.24
N PHE A 119 -7.31 6.97 -1.60
CA PHE A 119 -6.39 7.89 -2.25
C PHE A 119 -4.97 7.71 -1.69
N ALA A 120 -4.09 7.10 -2.48
CA ALA A 120 -2.66 7.02 -2.17
C ALA A 120 -2.01 8.39 -2.45
N LEU A 121 -1.70 9.13 -1.40
CA LEU A 121 -1.20 10.50 -1.49
C LEU A 121 0.33 10.52 -1.54
N CYS A 122 0.89 11.18 -2.55
CA CYS A 122 2.32 11.46 -2.66
C CYS A 122 2.63 12.81 -2.01
N TYR A 123 2.69 12.84 -0.69
CA TYR A 123 2.96 14.07 0.06
C TYR A 123 4.45 14.39 0.23
N MET A 124 5.34 13.44 -0.07
CA MET A 124 6.79 13.60 0.03
C MET A 124 7.45 13.09 -1.25
N SER A 125 8.19 13.95 -1.94
CA SER A 125 8.80 13.63 -3.24
C SER A 125 10.17 12.95 -3.11
N SER A 126 10.91 13.24 -2.04
CA SER A 126 12.25 12.72 -1.74
C SER A 126 12.24 11.87 -0.46
N HIS A 127 13.39 11.34 -0.07
CA HIS A 127 13.58 10.65 1.22
C HIS A 127 13.87 11.62 2.37
N GLU A 128 13.95 12.92 2.09
CA GLU A 128 14.26 13.93 3.10
C GLU A 128 13.00 14.26 3.88
N VAL A 129 13.13 14.31 5.21
CA VAL A 129 12.04 14.67 6.10
C VAL A 129 11.90 16.19 6.04
N GLU A 130 11.20 16.67 5.02
CA GLU A 130 10.69 18.03 5.00
C GLU A 130 9.46 18.12 5.90
N GLU A 131 9.26 19.28 6.53
CA GLU A 131 8.08 19.54 7.34
C GLU A 131 6.84 19.48 6.44
N ILE A 132 5.93 18.55 6.74
CA ILE A 132 4.72 18.37 5.92
C ILE A 132 3.84 19.59 6.10
N GLU A 133 3.62 20.34 5.03
CA GLU A 133 2.72 21.49 5.06
C GLU A 133 1.28 21.03 5.39
N THR A 134 0.76 21.44 6.55
CA THR A 134 -0.62 21.11 6.98
C THR A 134 -1.66 21.54 5.95
N SER A 135 -1.41 22.65 5.23
CA SER A 135 -2.26 23.12 4.14
C SER A 135 -2.36 22.11 2.98
N TYR A 136 -1.28 21.38 2.67
CA TYR A 136 -1.29 20.30 1.67
C TYR A 136 -2.23 19.17 2.08
N LEU A 137 -2.16 18.76 3.35
CA LEU A 137 -3.01 17.69 3.86
C LEU A 137 -4.48 18.12 3.91
N GLN A 138 -4.75 19.36 4.31
CA GLN A 138 -6.10 19.90 4.32
C GLN A 138 -6.70 19.98 2.91
N GLU A 139 -5.92 20.41 1.92
CA GLU A 139 -6.30 20.41 0.50
C GLU A 139 -6.59 18.99 0.01
N ALA A 140 -5.72 18.02 0.33
CA ALA A 140 -5.90 16.61 -0.04
C ALA A 140 -7.17 16.00 0.56
N ILE A 141 -7.43 16.25 1.86
CA ILE A 141 -8.62 15.77 2.56
C ILE A 141 -9.87 16.42 1.94
N THR A 142 -9.86 17.74 1.75
CA THR A 142 -11.01 18.47 1.20
C THR A 142 -11.33 18.00 -0.21
N TRP A 143 -10.32 17.89 -1.07
CA TRP A 143 -10.47 17.37 -2.42
C TRP A 143 -11.00 15.93 -2.40
N PHE A 144 -10.42 15.06 -1.59
CA PHE A 144 -10.82 13.66 -1.52
C PHE A 144 -12.27 13.55 -1.06
N CYS A 145 -12.63 14.16 0.08
CA CYS A 145 -13.99 14.18 0.63
C CYS A 145 -15.04 14.82 -0.29
N SER A 146 -14.63 15.67 -1.24
CA SER A 146 -15.53 16.23 -2.26
C SER A 146 -15.93 15.23 -3.34
N HIS A 147 -15.23 14.09 -3.46
CA HIS A 147 -15.47 13.10 -4.49
C HIS A 147 -16.90 12.50 -4.36
N PRO A 148 -17.68 12.43 -5.46
CA PRO A 148 -19.09 12.04 -5.41
C PRO A 148 -19.31 10.62 -4.86
N ASP A 149 -18.37 9.72 -5.12
CA ASP A 149 -18.43 8.34 -4.65
C ASP A 149 -17.91 8.13 -3.21
N ILE A 150 -17.63 9.19 -2.45
CA ILE A 150 -17.29 9.06 -1.02
C ILE A 150 -18.54 9.13 -0.15
N MET A 151 -18.65 8.20 0.79
CA MET A 151 -19.67 8.24 1.83
C MET A 151 -19.48 9.48 2.70
N LYS A 152 -20.52 10.33 2.74
CA LYS A 152 -20.53 11.57 3.54
C LYS A 152 -20.88 11.34 5.01
N THR A 153 -21.44 10.18 5.33
CA THR A 153 -21.85 9.82 6.70
C THR A 153 -20.65 9.35 7.51
N GLY A 154 -20.22 10.17 8.47
CA GLY A 154 -19.06 9.92 9.35
C GLY A 154 -18.19 11.15 9.63
N MET A 155 -18.40 12.25 8.88
CA MET A 155 -17.63 13.51 9.00
C MET A 155 -18.41 14.69 9.60
N ASN A 156 -19.66 14.50 10.02
CA ASN A 156 -20.51 15.57 10.54
C ASN A 156 -20.13 16.07 11.97
N ASN A 157 -18.97 15.69 12.51
CA ASN A 157 -18.56 16.04 13.88
C ASN A 157 -17.19 16.75 13.96
N LEU A 158 -16.68 17.34 12.87
CA LEU A 158 -15.50 18.21 12.95
C LEU A 158 -15.84 19.72 13.02
N GLU A 159 -17.13 20.07 13.12
CA GLU A 159 -17.55 21.42 13.50
C GLU A 159 -17.65 21.54 15.04
N GLU A 160 -16.48 21.52 15.67
CA GLU A 160 -16.07 22.37 16.80
C GLU A 160 -14.69 21.86 17.27
N PRO A 161 -13.66 22.72 17.36
CA PRO A 161 -12.42 22.31 18.01
C PRO A 161 -12.76 22.03 19.48
N ALA A 162 -12.71 20.76 19.89
CA ALA A 162 -12.73 20.42 21.30
C ALA A 162 -11.56 21.16 21.96
N ASP A 163 -11.88 22.11 22.84
CA ASP A 163 -10.92 22.80 23.69
C ASP A 163 -9.98 21.78 24.33
N LEU A 164 -8.76 21.71 23.83
CA LEU A 164 -7.64 21.02 24.47
C LEU A 164 -7.18 21.88 25.66
N ASN A 165 -8.02 21.98 26.69
CA ASN A 165 -7.59 22.39 28.02
C ASN A 165 -6.79 21.23 28.62
N LEU A 166 -5.50 21.18 28.27
CA LEU A 166 -4.49 20.49 29.08
C LEU A 166 -4.31 21.31 30.36
N ALA A 167 -5.15 21.04 31.36
CA ALA A 167 -4.87 21.44 32.72
C ALA A 167 -3.73 20.55 33.25
N GLU A 168 -2.59 21.19 33.48
CA GLU A 168 -1.62 20.75 34.47
C GLU A 168 -2.34 20.45 35.79
N GLU A 169 -2.36 19.19 36.21
CA GLU A 169 -2.46 18.87 37.62
C GLU A 169 -1.30 17.97 37.99
N ALA A 170 -0.26 18.63 38.49
CA ALA A 170 0.74 18.05 39.37
C ALA A 170 0.06 17.49 40.63
N ARG A 171 0.33 16.22 40.93
CA ARG A 171 0.56 15.71 42.28
C ARG A 171 1.43 14.46 42.22
#